data_AF-A0AAD4EKV1-F1
#
_entry.id   AF-A0AAD4EKV1-F1
#
_cell.length_a   1.000
_cell.length_b   1.000
_cell.length_c   1.000
_cell.angle_alpha   90.00
_cell.angle_beta   90.00
_cell.angle_gamma   90.00
#
_symmetry.space_group_name_H-M   'P 1'
#
loop_
_entity.id
_entity.type
_entity.pdbx_description
1 polymer ?
#
loop_
_entity_poly.entity_id
_entity_poly.type
_entity_poly.pdbx_seq_one_letter_code
_entity_poly.pdbx_strand_id
1 'polypeptide(L)'
;MSQGGAAAAGLRWNNNVSVAAIALISYEYLLLFGKEIEYVWKRPWSFMSCLYLVVRYFGLFLAIVCACWGGLLYMPESVSYDLIVLIEWGFSVYFCFAEIILIWRLYAISNQSKLVLHVLVGLFVPIVALSIGTDIFLYSRRDVFSVKEVITPDATYCTLSFHIGPMLAIYTSIPIMCFDILLVILAVITLVKHFMEQRRIKMRPNTYMVMIVRYHILYFALCLTNQILLVILWANIPTPAMSLAELFNGTAPFILAPRLIISIWDTHANDECVHVSTTFADCVCWTSPPDFEQHEMSPGVGHPESTFSMDTEGVETA
;
A
#
# COMPACT_ATOMS: atom_id res chain seq x y z
N MET A 1 11.11 -19.48 -39.01
CA MET A 1 11.53 -19.50 -37.60
C MET A 1 10.93 -20.75 -36.98
N SER A 2 11.74 -21.72 -36.53
CA SER A 2 11.19 -22.99 -36.02
C SER A 2 10.41 -22.75 -34.72
N GLN A 3 9.37 -23.57 -34.47
CA GLN A 3 8.60 -23.54 -33.21
C GLN A 3 9.50 -23.58 -31.96
N GLY A 4 10.64 -24.30 -32.03
CA GLY A 4 11.62 -24.36 -30.94
C GLY A 4 12.33 -23.03 -30.64
N GLY A 5 12.64 -22.23 -31.66
CA GLY A 5 13.31 -20.94 -31.47
C GLY A 5 12.42 -19.89 -30.77
N ALA A 6 11.11 -19.90 -31.02
CA ALA A 6 10.17 -19.02 -30.35
C ALA A 6 9.95 -19.42 -28.87
N ALA A 7 9.88 -20.72 -28.59
CA ALA A 7 9.74 -21.23 -27.21
C ALA A 7 10.98 -20.91 -26.36
N ALA A 8 12.19 -21.12 -26.90
CA ALA A 8 13.43 -20.80 -26.22
C ALA A 8 13.58 -19.28 -25.94
N ALA A 9 13.13 -18.43 -26.86
CA ALA A 9 13.11 -16.98 -26.66
C ALA A 9 12.15 -16.56 -25.54
N GLY A 10 10.95 -17.16 -25.48
CA GLY A 10 9.97 -16.92 -24.41
C GLY A 10 10.50 -17.32 -23.04
N LEU A 11 11.13 -18.49 -22.93
CA LEU A 11 11.73 -18.96 -21.67
C LEU A 11 12.87 -18.05 -21.18
N ARG A 12 13.77 -17.64 -22.09
CA ARG A 12 14.83 -16.68 -21.75
C ARG A 12 14.28 -15.34 -21.27
N TRP A 13 13.21 -14.86 -21.90
CA TRP A 13 12.51 -13.65 -21.48
C TRP A 13 11.97 -13.79 -20.05
N ASN A 14 11.29 -14.89 -19.77
CA ASN A 14 10.73 -15.14 -18.44
C ASN A 14 11.83 -15.21 -17.37
N ASN A 15 12.89 -15.98 -17.62
CA ASN A 15 14.00 -16.11 -16.68
C ASN A 15 14.70 -14.77 -16.40
N ASN A 16 14.96 -13.97 -17.44
CA ASN A 16 15.57 -12.64 -17.27
C ASN A 16 14.68 -11.71 -16.44
N VAL A 17 13.37 -11.75 -16.69
CA VAL A 17 12.37 -10.98 -15.95
C VAL A 17 12.32 -11.42 -14.49
N SER A 18 12.29 -12.72 -14.20
CA SER A 18 12.29 -13.27 -12.85
C SER A 18 13.55 -12.89 -12.07
N VAL A 19 14.73 -12.96 -12.68
CA VAL A 19 15.98 -12.53 -12.04
C VAL A 19 15.95 -11.04 -11.72
N ALA A 20 15.50 -10.21 -12.66
CA ALA A 20 15.36 -8.77 -12.43
C ALA A 20 14.36 -8.46 -11.30
N ALA A 21 13.24 -9.20 -11.25
CA ALA A 21 12.24 -9.08 -10.19
C ALA A 21 12.82 -9.40 -8.81
N ILE A 22 13.49 -10.56 -8.67
CA ILE A 22 14.11 -10.97 -7.41
C ILE A 22 15.17 -9.95 -6.99
N ALA A 23 16.01 -9.49 -7.92
CA ALA A 23 17.05 -8.51 -7.62
C ALA A 23 16.45 -7.18 -7.13
N LEU A 24 15.41 -6.68 -7.82
CA LEU A 24 14.72 -5.46 -7.45
C LEU A 24 14.06 -5.60 -6.08
N ILE A 25 13.27 -6.65 -5.86
CA ILE A 25 12.61 -6.89 -4.56
C ILE A 25 13.65 -7.03 -3.45
N SER A 26 14.70 -7.83 -3.65
CA SER A 26 15.74 -8.01 -2.62
C SER A 26 16.43 -6.69 -2.28
N TYR A 27 16.77 -5.88 -3.29
CA TYR A 27 17.35 -4.55 -3.10
C TYR A 27 16.43 -3.64 -2.26
N GLU A 28 15.14 -3.63 -2.58
CA GLU A 28 14.13 -2.85 -1.87
C GLU A 28 13.98 -3.26 -0.41
N TYR A 29 14.00 -4.57 -0.14
CA TYR A 29 13.90 -5.10 1.21
C TYR A 29 15.09 -4.68 2.06
N LEU A 30 16.31 -4.83 1.52
CA LEU A 30 17.54 -4.44 2.20
C LEU A 30 17.59 -2.93 2.48
N LEU A 31 17.15 -2.10 1.53
CA LEU A 31 17.14 -0.65 1.68
C LEU A 31 16.20 -0.19 2.81
N LEU A 32 15.02 -0.81 2.91
CA LEU A 32 14.00 -0.44 3.89
C LEU A 32 14.22 -1.08 5.26
N PHE A 33 15.00 -2.16 5.35
CA PHE A 33 15.16 -2.95 6.57
C PHE A 33 15.68 -2.14 7.76
N GLY A 34 16.64 -1.23 7.53
CA GLY A 34 17.18 -0.36 8.59
C GLY A 34 16.10 0.51 9.25
N LYS A 35 15.27 1.16 8.41
CA LYS A 35 14.14 1.98 8.87
C LYS A 35 13.02 1.13 9.46
N GLU A 36 12.82 -0.08 8.95
CA GLU A 36 11.86 -1.04 9.48
C GLU A 36 12.19 -1.42 10.92
N ILE A 37 13.46 -1.71 11.22
CA ILE A 37 13.92 -2.01 12.58
C ILE A 37 13.57 -0.86 13.53
N GLU A 38 13.82 0.37 13.10
CA GLU A 38 13.59 1.56 13.91
C GLU A 38 12.12 1.85 14.15
N TYR A 39 11.29 1.78 13.11
CA TYR A 39 9.89 2.23 13.19
C TYR A 39 8.88 1.12 13.47
N VAL A 40 9.22 -0.14 13.21
CA VAL A 40 8.31 -1.29 13.40
C VAL A 40 8.77 -2.16 14.55
N TRP A 41 10.01 -2.62 14.51
CA TRP A 41 10.48 -3.66 15.43
C TRP A 41 10.75 -3.12 16.84
N LYS A 42 11.31 -1.89 16.95
CA LYS A 42 11.60 -1.26 18.24
C LYS A 42 10.38 -0.61 18.91
N ARG A 43 9.28 -0.42 18.18
CA ARG A 43 8.05 0.23 18.69
C ARG A 43 7.04 -0.83 19.16
N PRO A 44 6.11 -0.50 20.07
CA PRO A 44 5.03 -1.42 20.43
C PRO A 44 4.21 -1.78 19.20
N TRP A 45 3.92 -3.07 19.02
CA TRP A 45 3.24 -3.56 17.84
C TRP A 45 1.78 -3.12 17.84
N SER A 46 1.42 -2.29 16.85
CA SER A 46 0.04 -1.95 16.55
C SER A 46 -0.59 -2.97 15.59
N PHE A 47 -1.92 -2.99 15.48
CA PHE A 47 -2.62 -3.80 14.48
C PHE A 47 -2.11 -3.53 13.05
N MET A 48 -1.87 -2.26 12.72
CA MET A 48 -1.29 -1.85 11.44
C MET A 48 0.15 -2.34 11.25
N SER A 49 0.96 -2.33 12.30
CA SER A 49 2.32 -2.87 12.26
C SER A 49 2.32 -4.37 11.98
N CYS A 50 1.39 -5.11 12.58
CA CYS A 50 1.23 -6.54 12.30
C CYS A 50 0.79 -6.80 10.84
N LEU A 51 -0.25 -6.10 10.37
CA LEU A 51 -0.72 -6.22 8.98
C LEU A 51 0.37 -5.85 7.98
N TYR A 52 1.15 -4.83 8.29
CA TYR A 52 2.30 -4.42 7.51
C TYR A 52 3.34 -5.53 7.37
N LEU A 53 3.76 -6.14 8.48
CA LEU A 53 4.74 -7.22 8.49
C LEU A 53 4.21 -8.44 7.71
N VAL A 54 2.94 -8.81 7.91
CA VAL A 54 2.31 -9.91 7.17
C VAL A 54 2.37 -9.66 5.67
N VAL A 55 1.83 -8.53 5.19
CA VAL A 55 1.81 -8.20 3.76
C VAL A 55 3.23 -8.13 3.18
N ARG A 56 4.18 -7.57 3.91
CA ARG A 56 5.58 -7.48 3.49
C ARG A 56 6.21 -8.87 3.36
N TYR A 57 6.41 -9.60 4.45
CA TYR A 57 7.14 -10.88 4.40
C TYR A 57 6.40 -11.98 3.63
N PHE A 58 5.06 -11.98 3.66
CA PHE A 58 4.28 -12.90 2.84
C PHE A 58 4.37 -12.56 1.36
N GLY A 59 4.34 -11.27 1.00
CA GLY A 59 4.56 -10.83 -0.37
C GLY A 59 5.95 -11.20 -0.90
N LEU A 60 7.00 -11.05 -0.07
CA LEU A 60 8.35 -11.52 -0.40
C LEU A 60 8.39 -13.01 -0.69
N PHE A 61 7.76 -13.81 0.19
CA PHE A 61 7.67 -15.25 0.02
C PHE A 61 7.01 -15.62 -1.31
N LEU A 62 5.85 -15.02 -1.61
CA LEU A 62 5.14 -15.28 -2.87
C LEU A 62 5.96 -14.87 -4.10
N ALA A 63 6.64 -13.72 -4.05
CA ALA A 63 7.47 -13.26 -5.16
C ALA A 63 8.63 -14.21 -5.44
N ILE A 64 9.30 -14.72 -4.40
CA ILE A 64 10.39 -15.70 -4.54
C ILE A 64 9.85 -17.00 -5.14
N VAL A 65 8.74 -17.51 -4.62
CA VAL A 65 8.13 -18.77 -5.10
C VAL A 65 7.69 -18.64 -6.56
N CYS A 66 7.05 -17.54 -6.93
CA CYS A 66 6.65 -17.24 -8.30
C CYS A 66 7.85 -17.17 -9.25
N ALA A 67 8.91 -16.48 -8.84
CA ALA A 67 10.14 -16.38 -9.63
C ALA A 67 10.87 -17.73 -9.80
N CYS A 68 10.76 -18.65 -8.82
CA CYS A 68 11.30 -20.01 -8.93
C CYS A 68 10.49 -20.87 -9.91
N TRP A 69 9.17 -20.71 -9.95
CA TRP A 69 8.27 -21.48 -10.80
C TRP A 69 8.44 -21.16 -12.30
N GLY A 70 8.91 -19.96 -12.64
CA GLY A 70 9.08 -19.45 -14.01
C GLY A 70 10.17 -20.10 -14.89
N GLY A 71 10.68 -21.28 -14.54
CA GLY A 71 11.72 -21.99 -15.32
C GLY A 71 13.17 -21.66 -14.89
N LEU A 72 13.33 -20.99 -13.75
CA LEU A 72 14.63 -20.76 -13.12
C LEU A 72 15.24 -22.06 -12.58
N LEU A 73 14.39 -22.95 -12.07
CA LEU A 73 14.75 -24.25 -11.52
C LEU A 73 13.94 -25.33 -12.23
N TYR A 74 14.59 -26.46 -12.52
CA TYR A 74 13.89 -27.65 -12.96
C TYR A 74 13.05 -28.20 -11.79
N MET A 75 11.77 -28.45 -12.05
CA MET A 75 10.85 -29.02 -11.07
C MET A 75 10.00 -30.11 -11.73
N PRO A 76 9.77 -31.25 -11.07
CA PRO A 76 8.88 -32.28 -11.59
C PRO A 76 7.43 -31.77 -11.60
N GLU A 77 6.60 -32.32 -12.49
CA GLU A 77 5.21 -31.90 -12.70
C GLU A 77 4.39 -31.84 -11.40
N SER A 78 4.55 -32.82 -10.51
CA SER A 78 3.84 -32.86 -9.23
C SER A 78 4.18 -31.67 -8.32
N VAL A 79 5.47 -31.34 -8.20
CA VAL A 79 5.93 -30.20 -7.40
C VAL A 79 5.50 -28.89 -8.04
N SER A 80 5.56 -28.80 -9.38
CA SER A 80 5.07 -27.62 -10.10
C SER A 80 3.57 -27.40 -9.90
N TYR A 81 2.77 -28.47 -9.84
CA TYR A 81 1.34 -28.39 -9.55
C TYR A 81 1.06 -27.89 -8.13
N ASP A 82 1.74 -28.45 -7.13
CA ASP A 82 1.54 -28.02 -5.75
C ASP A 82 2.00 -26.56 -5.53
N LEU A 83 3.08 -26.15 -6.20
CA LEU A 83 3.59 -24.78 -6.13
C LEU A 83 2.67 -23.78 -6.80
N ILE A 84 2.09 -24.08 -7.97
CA ILE A 84 1.19 -23.13 -8.61
C ILE A 84 -0.10 -22.96 -7.82
N VAL A 85 -0.63 -24.04 -7.23
CA VAL A 85 -1.74 -23.97 -6.28
C VAL A 85 -1.37 -23.08 -5.09
N LEU A 86 -0.17 -23.28 -4.51
CA LEU A 86 0.31 -22.44 -3.40
C LEU A 86 0.42 -20.96 -3.79
N ILE A 87 0.92 -20.66 -4.99
CA ILE A 87 1.06 -19.30 -5.52
C ILE A 87 -0.30 -18.63 -5.65
N GLU A 88 -1.26 -19.28 -6.31
CA GLU A 88 -2.59 -18.74 -6.58
C GLU A 88 -3.36 -18.47 -5.28
N TRP A 89 -3.41 -19.46 -4.38
CA TRP A 89 -4.00 -19.30 -3.05
C TRP A 89 -3.28 -18.22 -2.23
N GLY A 90 -1.96 -18.18 -2.35
CA GLY A 90 -1.13 -17.17 -1.72
C GLY A 90 -1.49 -15.76 -2.16
N PHE A 91 -1.65 -15.53 -3.46
CA PHE A 91 -2.10 -14.25 -3.99
C PHE A 91 -3.49 -13.87 -3.48
N SER A 92 -4.45 -14.80 -3.45
CA SER A 92 -5.79 -14.53 -2.89
C SER A 92 -5.74 -14.10 -1.42
N VAL A 93 -4.94 -14.78 -0.60
CA VAL A 93 -4.72 -14.41 0.81
C VAL A 93 -4.04 -13.05 0.92
N TYR A 94 -3.03 -12.79 0.09
CA TYR A 94 -2.33 -11.52 0.06
C TYR A 94 -3.27 -10.36 -0.29
N PHE A 95 -4.11 -10.52 -1.32
CA PHE A 95 -5.12 -9.52 -1.70
C PHE A 95 -6.09 -9.25 -0.56
N CYS A 96 -6.53 -10.29 0.16
CA CYS A 96 -7.39 -10.11 1.33
C CYS A 96 -6.73 -9.20 2.38
N PHE A 97 -5.45 -9.41 2.70
CA PHE A 97 -4.74 -8.56 3.65
C PHE A 97 -4.50 -7.14 3.11
N ALA A 98 -4.16 -7.00 1.83
CA ALA A 98 -3.99 -5.70 1.19
C ALA A 98 -5.30 -4.88 1.25
N GLU A 99 -6.44 -5.52 1.01
CA GLU A 99 -7.75 -4.87 1.08
C GLU A 99 -8.11 -4.44 2.51
N ILE A 100 -7.82 -5.29 3.49
CA ILE A 100 -8.03 -4.96 4.91
C ILE A 100 -7.22 -3.70 5.28
N ILE A 101 -5.99 -3.57 4.77
CA ILE A 101 -5.18 -2.35 4.97
C ILE A 101 -5.86 -1.15 4.31
N LEU A 102 -6.40 -1.27 3.09
CA LEU A 102 -7.11 -0.18 2.41
C LEU A 102 -8.36 0.25 3.17
N ILE A 103 -9.20 -0.69 3.61
CA ILE A 103 -10.40 -0.45 4.40
C ILE A 103 -10.04 0.25 5.72
N TRP A 104 -9.01 -0.25 6.41
CA TRP A 104 -8.56 0.35 7.67
C TRP A 104 -8.01 1.76 7.50
N ARG A 105 -7.24 2.00 6.43
CA ARG A 105 -6.74 3.34 6.11
C ARG A 105 -7.89 4.30 5.80
N LEU A 106 -8.88 3.86 5.02
CA LEU A 106 -10.06 4.66 4.75
C LEU A 106 -10.84 4.95 6.03
N TYR A 107 -10.99 3.96 6.92
CA TYR A 107 -11.58 4.15 8.24
C TYR A 107 -10.85 5.22 9.08
N ALA A 108 -9.51 5.18 9.09
CA ALA A 108 -8.70 6.18 9.80
C ALA A 108 -8.88 7.59 9.22
N ILE A 109 -8.91 7.73 7.88
CA ILE A 109 -9.08 9.02 7.20
C ILE A 109 -10.52 9.53 7.34
N SER A 110 -11.53 8.65 7.39
CA SER A 110 -12.95 8.99 7.58
C SER A 110 -13.31 9.29 9.05
N ASN A 111 -12.38 9.89 9.80
CA ASN A 111 -12.55 10.28 11.21
C ASN A 111 -13.06 9.13 12.09
N GLN A 112 -12.60 7.91 11.84
CA GLN A 112 -12.98 6.70 12.59
C GLN A 112 -14.49 6.43 12.64
N SER A 113 -15.24 6.84 11.60
CA SER A 113 -16.68 6.56 11.52
C SER A 113 -16.95 5.05 11.46
N LYS A 114 -17.47 4.50 12.56
CA LYS A 114 -17.83 3.07 12.64
C LYS A 114 -18.84 2.67 11.57
N LEU A 115 -19.71 3.58 11.14
CA LEU A 115 -20.68 3.31 10.08
C LEU A 115 -19.99 2.95 8.76
N VAL A 116 -18.98 3.73 8.36
CA VAL A 116 -18.22 3.49 7.12
C VAL A 116 -17.53 2.12 7.20
N LEU A 117 -16.91 1.80 8.34
CA LEU A 117 -16.26 0.50 8.53
C LEU A 117 -17.24 -0.67 8.40
N HIS A 118 -18.39 -0.63 9.08
CA HIS A 118 -19.36 -1.72 9.00
C HIS A 118 -19.92 -1.90 7.58
N VAL A 119 -20.17 -0.79 6.85
CA VAL A 119 -20.62 -0.85 5.45
C VAL A 119 -19.55 -1.47 4.55
N LEU A 120 -18.29 -1.04 4.67
CA LEU A 120 -17.19 -1.57 3.87
C LEU A 120 -16.92 -3.05 4.16
N VAL A 121 -16.88 -3.44 5.44
CA VAL A 121 -16.70 -4.85 5.83
C VAL A 121 -17.88 -5.70 5.37
N GLY A 122 -19.11 -5.20 5.52
CA GLY A 122 -20.32 -5.89 5.07
C GLY A 122 -20.36 -6.13 3.56
N LEU A 123 -19.77 -5.23 2.77
CA LEU A 123 -19.60 -5.39 1.32
C LEU A 123 -18.42 -6.29 0.96
N PHE A 124 -17.32 -6.22 1.71
CA PHE A 124 -16.10 -6.97 1.45
C PHE A 124 -16.25 -8.48 1.73
N VAL A 125 -16.88 -8.86 2.85
CA VAL A 125 -17.06 -10.27 3.25
C VAL A 125 -17.70 -11.16 2.17
N PRO A 126 -18.83 -10.80 1.55
CA PRO A 126 -19.42 -11.64 0.50
C PRO A 126 -18.56 -11.71 -0.76
N ILE A 127 -17.83 -10.63 -1.09
CA ILE A 127 -16.89 -10.61 -2.22
C ILE A 127 -15.75 -11.60 -1.99
N VAL A 128 -15.16 -11.59 -0.79
CA VAL A 128 -14.11 -12.55 -0.41
C VAL A 128 -14.63 -13.97 -0.42
N ALA A 129 -15.83 -14.22 0.11
CA ALA A 129 -16.43 -15.55 0.11
C ALA A 129 -16.63 -16.09 -1.32
N LEU A 130 -17.08 -15.23 -2.25
CA LEU A 130 -17.22 -15.57 -3.67
C LEU A 130 -15.86 -15.86 -4.32
N SER A 131 -14.84 -15.04 -4.04
CA SER A 131 -13.49 -15.22 -4.55
C SER A 131 -12.90 -16.56 -4.08
N ILE A 132 -12.90 -16.83 -2.77
CA ILE A 132 -12.38 -18.08 -2.20
C ILE A 132 -13.15 -19.29 -2.73
N GLY A 133 -14.49 -19.20 -2.85
CA GLY A 133 -15.30 -20.27 -3.43
C GLY A 133 -14.90 -20.59 -4.88
N THR A 134 -14.54 -19.56 -5.65
CA THR A 134 -14.08 -19.70 -7.03
C THR A 134 -12.69 -20.30 -7.09
N ASP A 135 -11.77 -19.86 -6.23
CA ASP A 135 -10.41 -20.39 -6.15
C ASP A 135 -10.40 -21.88 -5.76
N ILE A 136 -11.26 -22.27 -4.80
CA ILE A 136 -11.48 -23.68 -4.47
C ILE A 136 -11.96 -24.44 -5.70
N PHE A 137 -12.93 -23.91 -6.44
CA PHE A 137 -13.46 -24.58 -7.62
C PHE A 137 -12.42 -24.74 -8.74
N LEU A 138 -11.63 -23.70 -9.00
CA LEU A 138 -10.64 -23.66 -10.07
C LEU A 138 -9.38 -24.48 -9.75
N TYR A 139 -8.86 -24.37 -8.53
CA TYR A 139 -7.54 -24.90 -8.18
C TYR A 139 -7.58 -26.24 -7.42
N SER A 140 -8.70 -26.60 -6.79
CA SER A 140 -8.82 -27.88 -6.07
C SER A 140 -9.02 -29.08 -7.01
N ARG A 141 -9.38 -28.85 -8.28
CA ARG A 141 -9.73 -29.92 -9.21
C ARG A 141 -8.80 -30.02 -10.41
N ARG A 142 -8.24 -31.21 -10.63
CA ARG A 142 -7.32 -31.51 -11.75
C ARG A 142 -8.00 -31.58 -13.13
N ASP A 143 -9.32 -31.62 -13.19
CA ASP A 143 -10.10 -31.58 -14.44
C ASP A 143 -10.24 -30.16 -15.00
N VAL A 144 -10.14 -29.14 -14.15
CA VAL A 144 -10.26 -27.72 -14.53
C VAL A 144 -8.93 -27.15 -15.04
N PHE A 145 -7.83 -27.58 -14.45
CA PHE A 145 -6.49 -27.06 -14.69
C PHE A 145 -5.44 -28.20 -14.67
N SER A 146 -4.46 -28.12 -15.58
CA SER A 146 -3.33 -29.06 -15.67
C SER A 146 -2.01 -28.31 -15.87
N VAL A 147 -0.98 -28.74 -15.13
CA VAL A 147 0.41 -28.41 -15.41
C VAL A 147 0.93 -29.38 -16.47
N LYS A 148 1.58 -28.90 -17.52
CA LYS A 148 2.26 -29.74 -18.51
C LYS A 148 3.75 -29.47 -18.50
N GLU A 149 4.55 -30.54 -18.46
CA GLU A 149 5.99 -30.47 -18.69
C GLU A 149 6.25 -30.31 -20.20
N VAL A 150 6.97 -29.25 -20.56
CA VAL A 150 7.41 -28.98 -21.93
C VAL A 150 8.91 -29.25 -22.00
N ILE A 151 9.27 -30.29 -22.74
CA ILE A 151 10.66 -30.68 -22.98
C ILE A 151 11.08 -30.08 -24.33
N THR A 152 12.00 -29.12 -24.30
CA THR A 152 12.67 -28.60 -25.50
C THR A 152 14.14 -29.04 -25.51
N PRO A 153 14.83 -29.04 -26.67
CA PRO A 153 16.24 -29.41 -26.74
C PRO A 153 17.15 -28.59 -25.82
N ASP A 154 16.76 -27.36 -25.50
CA ASP A 154 17.55 -26.40 -24.73
C ASP A 154 17.12 -26.28 -23.26
N ALA A 155 15.90 -26.71 -22.91
CA ALA A 155 15.37 -26.60 -21.55
C ALA A 155 14.10 -27.42 -21.32
N THR A 156 13.88 -27.80 -20.05
CA THR A 156 12.65 -28.41 -19.56
C THR A 156 11.96 -27.46 -18.58
N TYR A 157 10.70 -27.11 -18.85
CA TYR A 157 9.93 -26.20 -18.01
C TYR A 157 8.46 -26.62 -17.94
N CYS A 158 7.75 -26.15 -16.91
CA CYS A 158 6.32 -26.41 -16.75
C CYS A 158 5.48 -25.23 -17.27
N THR A 159 4.33 -25.53 -17.86
CA THR A 159 3.36 -24.52 -18.29
C THR A 159 1.98 -24.82 -17.71
N LEU A 160 1.28 -23.75 -17.35
CA LEU A 160 -0.08 -23.77 -16.82
C LEU A 160 -1.08 -23.79 -17.99
N SER A 161 -1.93 -24.81 -18.07
CA SER A 161 -3.00 -24.91 -19.07
C SER A 161 -4.37 -25.05 -18.39
N PHE A 162 -5.27 -24.10 -18.65
CA PHE A 162 -6.67 -24.18 -18.22
C PHE A 162 -7.52 -24.92 -19.25
N HIS A 163 -8.33 -25.89 -18.80
CA HIS A 163 -9.28 -26.62 -19.64
C HIS A 163 -10.65 -25.93 -19.71
N ILE A 164 -10.97 -25.12 -18.70
CA ILE A 164 -12.15 -24.27 -18.65
C ILE A 164 -11.82 -22.89 -19.22
N GLY A 165 -12.76 -22.29 -19.95
CA GLY A 165 -12.60 -20.94 -20.49
C GLY A 165 -12.50 -19.87 -19.39
N PRO A 166 -11.87 -18.71 -19.67
CA PRO A 166 -11.56 -17.67 -18.68
C PRO A 166 -12.79 -16.97 -18.06
N MET A 167 -13.99 -17.27 -18.56
CA MET A 167 -15.23 -16.59 -18.20
C MET A 167 -15.49 -16.59 -16.69
N LEU A 168 -15.26 -17.71 -16.00
CA LEU A 168 -15.57 -17.80 -14.57
C LEU A 168 -14.70 -16.82 -13.75
N ALA A 169 -13.38 -16.83 -13.98
CA ALA A 169 -12.44 -15.93 -13.31
C ALA A 169 -12.71 -14.44 -13.64
N ILE A 170 -13.08 -14.14 -14.89
CA ILE A 170 -13.43 -12.77 -15.29
C ILE A 170 -14.68 -12.30 -14.53
N TYR A 171 -15.75 -13.09 -14.50
CA TYR A 171 -17.00 -12.69 -13.83
C TYR A 171 -16.83 -12.52 -12.32
N THR A 172 -16.02 -13.35 -11.68
CA THR A 172 -15.78 -13.28 -10.24
C THR A 172 -14.85 -12.13 -9.84
N SER A 173 -14.07 -11.61 -10.79
CA SER A 173 -13.21 -10.44 -10.58
C SER A 173 -13.97 -9.11 -10.65
N ILE A 174 -15.14 -9.06 -11.32
CA ILE A 174 -15.92 -7.81 -11.48
C ILE A 174 -16.32 -7.20 -10.14
N PRO A 175 -16.90 -7.94 -9.16
CA PRO A 175 -17.24 -7.38 -7.86
C PRO A 175 -16.05 -6.78 -7.11
N ILE A 176 -14.87 -7.40 -7.22
CA ILE A 176 -13.63 -6.92 -6.60
C ILE A 176 -13.24 -5.57 -7.21
N MET A 177 -13.21 -5.47 -8.54
CA MET A 177 -12.93 -4.19 -9.21
C MET A 177 -13.94 -3.11 -8.84
N CYS A 178 -15.22 -3.44 -8.77
CA CYS A 178 -16.24 -2.48 -8.34
C CYS A 178 -16.00 -2.00 -6.91
N PHE A 179 -15.56 -2.89 -6.01
CA PHE A 179 -15.21 -2.55 -4.65
C PHE A 179 -13.98 -1.65 -4.56
N ASP A 180 -12.91 -1.94 -5.32
CA ASP A 180 -11.74 -1.07 -5.42
C ASP A 180 -12.08 0.33 -5.92
N ILE A 181 -12.91 0.42 -6.97
CA ILE A 181 -13.38 1.70 -7.49
C ILE A 181 -14.15 2.46 -6.41
N LEU A 182 -15.02 1.77 -5.66
CA LEU A 182 -15.72 2.37 -4.52
C LEU A 182 -14.75 2.88 -3.45
N LEU A 183 -13.72 2.11 -3.09
CA LEU A 183 -12.69 2.54 -2.13
C LEU A 183 -11.94 3.78 -2.62
N VAL A 184 -11.53 3.82 -3.89
CA VAL A 184 -10.87 4.98 -4.51
C VAL A 184 -11.78 6.20 -4.46
N ILE A 185 -13.04 6.07 -4.85
CA ILE A 185 -14.02 7.17 -4.85
C ILE A 185 -14.22 7.70 -3.42
N LEU A 186 -14.44 6.81 -2.44
CA LEU A 186 -14.63 7.19 -1.05
C LEU A 186 -13.37 7.84 -0.46
N ALA A 187 -12.19 7.35 -0.80
CA ALA A 187 -10.92 7.96 -0.41
C ALA A 187 -10.82 9.39 -0.96
N VAL A 188 -11.08 9.60 -2.25
CA VAL A 188 -11.05 10.93 -2.87
C VAL A 188 -12.09 11.87 -2.24
N ILE A 189 -13.33 11.42 -2.04
CA ILE A 189 -14.39 12.23 -1.41
C ILE A 189 -13.99 12.64 0.00
N THR A 190 -13.51 11.69 0.80
CA THR A 190 -13.14 11.95 2.20
C THR A 190 -11.97 12.93 2.25
N LEU A 191 -10.98 12.76 1.38
CA LEU A 191 -9.83 13.65 1.28
C LEU A 191 -10.24 15.06 0.84
N VAL A 192 -11.05 15.21 -0.21
CA VAL A 192 -11.55 16.52 -0.67
C VAL A 192 -12.34 17.21 0.43
N LYS A 193 -13.23 16.50 1.12
CA LYS A 193 -13.98 17.03 2.26
C LYS A 193 -13.04 17.56 3.35
N HIS A 194 -12.02 16.78 3.71
CA HIS A 194 -11.03 17.16 4.71
C HIS A 194 -10.24 18.41 4.29
N PHE A 195 -9.80 18.51 3.03
CA PHE A 195 -9.12 19.70 2.53
C PHE A 195 -10.03 20.94 2.51
N MET A 196 -11.30 20.78 2.16
CA MET A 196 -12.26 21.88 2.17
C MET A 196 -12.50 22.41 3.59
N GLU A 197 -12.62 21.51 4.56
CA GLU A 197 -12.82 21.85 5.97
C GLU A 197 -11.60 22.55 6.56
N GLN A 198 -10.38 22.07 6.24
CA GLN A 198 -9.15 22.76 6.62
C GLN A 198 -9.02 24.14 5.98
N ARG A 199 -9.38 24.30 4.70
CA ARG A 199 -9.35 25.60 4.01
C ARG A 199 -10.31 26.60 4.64
N ARG A 200 -11.46 26.16 5.17
CA ARG A 200 -12.41 27.01 5.89
C ARG A 200 -11.82 27.57 7.20
N ILE A 201 -10.96 26.80 7.86
CA ILE A 201 -10.32 27.18 9.12
C ILE A 201 -9.07 28.08 8.89
N LYS A 202 -8.74 28.45 7.63
CA LYS A 202 -7.51 29.16 7.24
C LYS A 202 -6.21 28.48 7.71
N MET A 203 -6.28 27.21 8.10
CA MET A 203 -5.08 26.39 8.33
C MET A 203 -4.38 26.21 6.97
N ARG A 204 -3.14 26.66 6.85
CA ARG A 204 -2.33 26.35 5.67
C ARG A 204 -2.06 24.84 5.67
N PRO A 205 -2.43 24.11 4.62
CA PRO A 205 -2.10 22.69 4.55
C PRO A 205 -0.58 22.56 4.55
N ASN A 206 -0.03 21.88 5.56
CA ASN A 206 1.38 21.57 5.63
C ASN A 206 1.76 20.74 4.38
N THR A 207 2.91 21.01 3.76
CA THR A 207 3.41 20.28 2.58
C THR A 207 3.40 18.76 2.82
N TYR A 208 3.64 18.32 4.05
CA TYR A 208 3.60 16.92 4.46
C TYR A 208 2.22 16.29 4.39
N MET A 209 1.15 17.00 4.80
CA MET A 209 -0.23 16.52 4.69
C MET A 209 -0.58 16.20 3.23
N VAL A 210 -0.25 17.12 2.33
CA VAL A 210 -0.50 16.97 0.89
C VAL A 210 0.30 15.79 0.32
N MET A 211 1.55 15.63 0.76
CA MET A 211 2.41 14.54 0.33
C MET A 211 1.85 13.18 0.76
N ILE A 212 1.46 13.01 2.03
CA ILE A 212 0.88 11.79 2.58
C ILE A 212 -0.39 11.41 1.80
N VAL A 213 -1.31 12.34 1.64
CA VAL A 213 -2.56 12.17 0.87
C VAL A 213 -2.28 11.70 -0.56
N ARG A 214 -1.36 12.37 -1.27
CA ARG A 214 -1.02 12.04 -2.65
C ARG A 214 -0.55 10.59 -2.75
N TYR A 215 0.29 10.17 -1.82
CA TYR A 215 0.76 8.79 -1.80
C TYR A 215 -0.33 7.78 -1.48
N HIS A 216 -1.27 8.09 -0.58
CA HIS A 216 -2.43 7.24 -0.36
C HIS A 216 -3.22 7.01 -1.66
N ILE A 217 -3.55 8.09 -2.39
CA ILE A 217 -4.26 8.00 -3.67
C ILE A 217 -3.47 7.16 -4.68
N LEU A 218 -2.15 7.36 -4.77
CA LEU A 218 -1.29 6.56 -5.65
C LEU A 218 -1.34 5.07 -5.29
N TYR A 219 -1.39 4.73 -3.99
CA TYR A 219 -1.51 3.36 -3.53
C TYR A 219 -2.86 2.73 -3.92
N PHE A 220 -3.98 3.44 -3.68
CA PHE A 220 -5.31 2.98 -4.12
C PHE A 220 -5.36 2.78 -5.65
N ALA A 221 -4.80 3.72 -6.42
CA ALA A 221 -4.75 3.61 -7.88
C ALA A 221 -3.86 2.45 -8.35
N LEU A 222 -2.77 2.16 -7.65
CA LEU A 222 -1.88 1.04 -7.95
C LEU A 222 -2.59 -0.30 -7.73
N CYS A 223 -3.29 -0.47 -6.60
CA CYS A 223 -4.10 -1.65 -6.32
C CYS A 223 -5.17 -1.86 -7.39
N LEU A 224 -5.90 -0.80 -7.77
CA LEU A 224 -6.87 -0.87 -8.85
C LEU A 224 -6.22 -1.26 -10.19
N THR A 225 -5.06 -0.69 -10.52
CA THR A 225 -4.31 -1.02 -11.74
C THR A 225 -3.89 -2.50 -11.75
N ASN A 226 -3.45 -3.01 -10.60
CA ASN A 226 -3.09 -4.41 -10.41
C ASN A 226 -4.27 -5.34 -10.72
N GLN A 227 -5.45 -5.04 -10.17
CA GLN A 227 -6.65 -5.83 -10.40
C GLN A 227 -7.09 -5.79 -11.86
N ILE A 228 -7.03 -4.62 -12.50
CA ILE A 228 -7.34 -4.48 -13.94
C ILE A 228 -6.37 -5.32 -14.78
N LEU A 229 -5.07 -5.26 -14.49
CA LEU A 229 -4.07 -6.05 -15.21
C LEU A 229 -4.32 -7.56 -15.02
N LEU A 230 -4.67 -8.00 -13.82
CA LEU A 230 -4.97 -9.39 -13.53
C LEU A 230 -6.20 -9.89 -14.32
N VAL A 231 -7.24 -9.08 -14.48
CA VAL A 231 -8.39 -9.42 -15.35
C VAL A 231 -7.98 -9.46 -16.82
N ILE A 232 -7.15 -8.51 -17.25
CA ILE A 232 -6.66 -8.43 -18.63
C ILE A 232 -5.80 -9.65 -18.97
N LEU A 233 -5.04 -10.23 -18.03
CA LEU A 233 -4.27 -11.46 -18.23
C LEU A 233 -5.15 -12.63 -18.74
N TRP A 234 -6.42 -12.68 -18.33
CA TRP A 234 -7.39 -13.67 -18.80
C TRP A 234 -7.90 -13.39 -20.23
N ALA A 235 -7.63 -12.21 -20.79
CA ALA A 235 -8.05 -11.78 -22.11
C ALA A 235 -6.96 -11.99 -23.18
N ASN A 236 -6.50 -13.25 -23.36
CA ASN A 236 -5.69 -13.74 -24.50
C ASN A 236 -4.70 -12.71 -25.11
N ILE A 237 -3.82 -12.14 -24.29
CA ILE A 237 -2.82 -11.15 -24.71
C ILE A 237 -1.55 -11.87 -25.22
N PRO A 238 -0.77 -11.30 -26.15
CA PRO A 238 0.57 -11.79 -26.47
C PRO A 238 1.48 -12.00 -25.25
N THR A 239 2.27 -13.07 -25.28
CA THR A 239 3.14 -13.54 -24.18
C THR A 239 4.05 -12.50 -23.55
N PRO A 240 4.71 -11.57 -24.28
CA PRO A 240 5.56 -10.56 -23.65
C PRO A 240 4.79 -9.59 -22.76
N ALA A 241 3.55 -9.25 -23.14
CA ALA A 241 2.70 -8.36 -22.36
C ALA A 241 2.15 -9.08 -21.12
N MET A 242 1.85 -10.37 -21.23
CA MET A 242 1.47 -11.23 -20.10
C MET A 242 2.59 -11.31 -19.06
N SER A 243 3.82 -11.64 -19.46
CA SER A 243 4.95 -11.72 -18.52
C SER A 243 5.28 -10.38 -17.85
N LEU A 244 5.10 -9.25 -18.55
CA LEU A 244 5.26 -7.92 -17.96
C LEU A 244 4.14 -7.56 -16.97
N ALA A 245 2.90 -7.95 -17.27
CA ALA A 245 1.77 -7.75 -16.36
C ALA A 245 1.88 -8.65 -15.11
N GLU A 246 2.30 -9.90 -15.27
CA GLU A 246 2.65 -10.80 -14.16
C GLU A 246 3.79 -10.24 -13.31
N LEU A 247 4.84 -9.71 -13.94
CA LEU A 247 5.92 -9.03 -13.24
C LEU A 247 5.41 -7.84 -12.43
N PHE A 248 4.61 -6.97 -13.06
CA PHE A 248 4.07 -5.79 -12.39
C PHE A 248 3.21 -6.22 -11.20
N ASN A 249 2.33 -7.21 -11.38
CA ASN A 249 1.47 -7.72 -10.32
C ASN A 249 2.28 -8.38 -9.19
N GLY A 250 3.37 -9.06 -9.54
CA GLY A 250 4.27 -9.74 -8.62
C GLY A 250 5.36 -8.86 -8.02
N THR A 251 5.42 -7.55 -8.29
CA THR A 251 6.48 -6.66 -7.76
C THR A 251 5.95 -5.32 -7.26
N ALA A 252 5.08 -4.65 -8.01
CA ALA A 252 4.68 -3.28 -7.73
C ALA A 252 3.94 -3.15 -6.39
N PRO A 253 2.94 -3.99 -6.05
CA PRO A 253 2.27 -3.92 -4.75
C PRO A 253 3.25 -4.13 -3.57
N PHE A 254 4.18 -5.08 -3.72
CA PHE A 254 5.12 -5.45 -2.66
C PHE A 254 6.20 -4.41 -2.38
N ILE A 255 6.52 -3.54 -3.34
CA ILE A 255 7.54 -2.50 -3.19
C ILE A 255 6.90 -1.18 -2.76
N LEU A 256 5.78 -0.79 -3.41
CA LEU A 256 5.20 0.53 -3.18
C LEU A 256 4.51 0.64 -1.82
N ALA A 257 3.78 -0.39 -1.38
CA ALA A 257 3.09 -0.36 -0.09
C ALA A 257 4.09 -0.13 1.06
N PRO A 258 5.21 -0.88 1.13
CA PRO A 258 6.13 -0.72 2.22
C PRO A 258 6.98 0.55 2.20
N ARG A 259 7.35 1.03 1.01
CA ARG A 259 8.00 2.33 0.86
C ARG A 259 7.13 3.46 1.39
N LEU A 260 5.85 3.44 1.04
CA LEU A 260 4.91 4.44 1.49
C LEU A 260 4.80 4.44 3.02
N ILE A 261 4.57 3.27 3.61
CA ILE A 261 4.40 3.14 5.07
C ILE A 261 5.62 3.64 5.82
N ILE A 262 6.82 3.21 5.41
CA ILE A 262 8.06 3.62 6.07
C ILE A 262 8.35 5.10 5.84
N SER A 263 8.10 5.65 4.65
CA SER A 263 8.26 7.08 4.37
C SER A 263 7.42 7.94 5.32
N ILE A 264 6.17 7.54 5.58
CA ILE A 264 5.31 8.21 6.55
C ILE A 264 5.94 8.17 7.95
N TRP A 265 6.37 7.01 8.43
CA TRP A 265 6.98 6.89 9.76
C TRP A 265 8.31 7.65 9.91
N ASP A 266 9.13 7.64 8.88
CA ASP A 266 10.41 8.37 8.81
C ASP A 266 10.20 9.88 8.88
N THR A 267 9.19 10.39 8.18
CA THR A 267 8.82 11.82 8.28
C THR A 267 8.31 12.18 9.67
N HIS A 268 7.55 11.31 10.33
CA HIS A 268 7.06 11.55 11.69
C HIS A 268 8.13 11.49 12.77
N ALA A 269 9.20 10.72 12.56
CA ALA A 269 10.26 10.57 13.55
C ALA A 269 11.21 11.78 13.60
N ASN A 270 11.29 12.56 12.52
CA ASN A 270 12.20 13.70 12.40
C ASN A 270 11.54 15.07 12.70
N ASP A 271 10.22 15.12 12.92
CA ASP A 271 9.53 16.30 13.41
C ASP A 271 9.38 16.23 14.94
N GLU A 272 9.62 17.35 15.64
CA GLU A 272 9.35 17.54 17.08
C GLU A 272 7.83 17.55 17.35
N CYS A 273 7.12 16.44 17.10
CA CYS A 273 5.69 16.35 17.42
C CYS A 273 5.51 15.99 18.91
N VAL A 274 4.91 16.91 19.68
CA VAL A 274 4.72 16.84 21.15
C VAL A 274 3.69 15.77 21.60
N HIS A 275 2.88 15.22 20.69
CA HIS A 275 1.97 14.12 21.01
C HIS A 275 2.00 13.02 19.93
N VAL A 276 2.50 11.84 20.31
CA VAL A 276 2.45 10.62 19.50
C VAL A 276 1.26 9.79 19.97
N SER A 277 0.17 9.75 19.19
CA SER A 277 -0.92 8.80 19.43
C SER A 277 -0.63 7.47 18.74
N THR A 278 -0.99 6.39 19.41
CA THR A 278 -0.74 4.99 19.02
C THR A 278 -1.61 4.51 17.85
N THR A 279 -2.39 5.40 17.25
CA THR A 279 -3.30 5.11 16.15
C THR A 279 -2.99 6.03 14.96
N PHE A 280 -3.08 5.49 13.74
CA PHE A 280 -2.86 6.21 12.47
C PHE A 280 -3.74 7.49 12.33
N ALA A 281 -4.71 7.68 13.24
CA ALA A 281 -5.67 8.77 13.25
C ALA A 281 -5.11 10.12 13.71
N ASP A 282 -3.93 10.18 14.34
CA ASP A 282 -3.31 11.44 14.75
C ASP A 282 -1.98 11.71 14.02
N CYS A 283 -1.80 11.14 12.83
CA CYS A 283 -0.65 11.43 11.96
C CYS A 283 -0.72 12.83 11.33
N VAL A 284 -1.28 13.82 12.03
CA VAL A 284 -1.17 15.25 11.70
C VAL A 284 -0.20 15.87 12.69
N CYS A 285 1.00 16.24 12.24
CA CYS A 285 1.84 17.10 13.06
C CYS A 285 1.15 18.46 13.11
N TRP A 286 0.53 18.75 14.25
CA TRP A 286 -0.05 20.06 14.55
C TRP A 286 1.12 21.02 14.74
N THR A 287 1.48 21.76 13.71
CA THR A 287 2.24 22.99 13.93
C THR A 287 1.31 23.90 14.74
N SER A 288 1.75 24.30 15.92
CA SER A 288 1.05 25.27 16.77
C SER A 288 0.47 26.41 15.92
N PRO A 289 -0.72 26.95 16.23
CA PRO A 289 -1.14 28.19 15.60
C PRO A 289 -0.01 29.21 15.78
N PRO A 290 0.29 30.06 14.77
CA PRO A 290 1.29 31.10 14.94
C PRO A 290 0.87 31.88 16.19
N ASP A 291 1.77 31.99 17.16
CA ASP A 291 1.61 32.92 18.25
C ASP A 291 1.24 34.25 17.60
N PHE A 292 0.03 34.72 17.88
CA PHE A 292 -0.27 36.12 17.66
C PHE A 292 0.74 36.84 18.53
N GLU A 293 1.81 37.37 17.92
CA GLU A 293 2.61 38.42 18.52
C GLU A 293 1.62 39.49 18.98
N GLN A 294 1.29 39.46 20.26
CA GLN A 294 0.76 40.61 20.95
C GLN A 294 1.89 41.62 20.95
N HIS A 295 2.01 42.38 19.86
CA HIS A 295 2.65 43.68 19.91
C HIS A 295 1.91 44.47 20.98
N GLU A 296 2.53 44.58 22.15
CA GLU A 296 2.14 45.50 23.21
C GLU A 296 2.01 46.90 22.59
N MET A 297 0.77 47.34 22.43
CA MET A 297 0.45 48.73 22.16
C MET A 297 0.70 49.50 23.47
N SER A 298 1.90 50.02 23.61
CA SER A 298 2.28 50.95 24.67
C SER A 298 1.44 52.24 24.56
N PRO A 299 0.65 52.63 25.58
CA PRO A 299 0.03 53.95 25.65
C PRO A 299 0.88 54.82 26.58
N GLY A 300 1.75 55.65 25.99
CA GLY A 300 2.62 56.56 26.73
C GLY A 300 2.71 57.93 26.06
N VAL A 301 1.66 58.71 26.24
CA VAL A 301 1.51 60.10 25.78
C VAL A 301 2.54 61.01 26.45
N GLY A 302 3.22 61.83 25.63
CA GLY A 302 3.51 63.24 25.89
C GLY A 302 4.47 63.61 27.02
N HIS A 303 5.67 64.06 26.64
CA HIS A 303 6.34 65.15 27.35
C HIS A 303 5.52 66.45 27.14
N PRO A 304 5.47 67.40 28.09
CA PRO A 304 6.65 68.26 28.31
C PRO A 304 6.83 68.82 29.74
N GLU A 305 7.91 69.60 29.87
CA GLU A 305 8.11 70.75 30.76
C GLU A 305 8.65 70.59 32.20
N SER A 306 9.82 71.23 32.35
CA SER A 306 10.46 71.80 33.54
C SER A 306 9.52 72.66 34.39
N THR A 307 9.73 72.70 35.73
CA THR A 307 10.03 73.90 36.56
C THR A 307 10.02 73.55 38.06
N PHE A 308 11.18 73.72 38.71
CA PHE A 308 11.48 74.37 40.01
C PHE A 308 10.53 74.32 41.25
N SER A 309 11.17 74.13 42.43
CA SER A 309 10.82 74.54 43.83
C SER A 309 9.60 73.89 44.50
N MET A 310 9.47 73.73 45.82
CA MET A 310 10.25 73.79 47.06
C MET A 310 9.22 73.42 48.17
N ASP A 311 9.67 73.17 49.40
CA ASP A 311 8.93 73.03 50.67
C ASP A 311 8.67 71.59 51.16
N THR A 312 9.41 71.09 52.16
CA THR A 312 9.46 71.30 53.63
C THR A 312 8.52 70.43 54.46
N GLU A 313 9.12 69.92 55.54
CA GLU A 313 8.54 69.35 56.77
C GLU A 313 7.88 67.97 56.62
N GLY A 314 8.23 66.95 57.40
CA GLY A 314 8.87 66.93 58.70
C GLY A 314 8.10 65.94 59.58
N VAL A 315 8.76 65.49 60.66
CA VAL A 315 8.23 64.70 61.78
C VAL A 315 8.21 63.18 61.52
N GLU A 316 8.72 62.27 62.36
CA GLU A 316 9.56 62.24 63.58
C GLU A 316 9.56 60.75 63.98
N THR A 317 10.67 60.19 64.46
CA THR A 317 10.74 59.43 65.74
C THR A 317 12.03 58.59 65.86
N ALA A 318 12.72 58.88 66.97
CA ALA A 318 13.68 58.08 67.74
C ALA A 318 15.05 57.74 67.14
#